data_AF-A0AAV6YY86-F1
#
_entry.id   AF-A0AAV6YY86-F1
#
_cell.length_a   1.000
_cell.length_b   1.000
_cell.length_c   1.000
_cell.angle_alpha   90.00
_cell.angle_beta   90.00
_cell.angle_gamma   90.00
#
_symmetry.space_group_name_H-M   'P 1'
#
loop_
_entity.id
_entity.type
_entity.pdbx_description
1 polymer ?
#
loop_
_entity_poly.entity_id
_entity_poly.type
_entity_poly.pdbx_seq_one_letter_code
_entity_poly.pdbx_strand_id
1 'polypeptide(L)'
;MPSSSLKLYPSSEQKAMLLKRQGFAVFSGELDQYHLYLPLIQERLTENIRVGQTPIMAAQMFLFFRVLLLRISPQHLTSLWPIMVTELIHTFVQLQDDLMEEETTAKNSKVSKQKAAAAESNGPVYVEIQQNSLDLYLSASKFLDTALSFPPDKMPLFQM
;
A
#
# COMPACT_ATOMS: atom_id res chain seq x y z
N MET A 1 9.96 5.12 30.08
CA MET A 1 10.37 3.80 29.57
C MET A 1 9.93 3.73 28.11
N PRO A 2 10.80 4.00 27.13
CA PRO A 2 10.41 3.90 25.73
C PRO A 2 10.21 2.43 25.39
N SER A 3 8.99 2.07 25.01
CA SER A 3 8.57 0.71 24.68
C SER A 3 9.36 0.20 23.47
N SER A 4 10.45 -0.52 23.73
CA SER A 4 11.37 -1.11 22.73
C SER A 4 10.78 -2.32 22.00
N SER A 5 9.46 -2.41 21.86
CA SER A 5 8.75 -3.52 21.20
C SER A 5 8.81 -3.46 19.67
N LEU A 6 9.19 -2.32 19.07
CA LEU A 6 9.33 -2.19 17.61
C LEU A 6 10.66 -2.74 17.04
N LYS A 7 11.63 -3.08 17.89
CA LYS A 7 12.92 -3.67 17.44
C LYS A 7 12.88 -5.19 17.29
N LEU A 8 11.74 -5.85 17.49
CA LEU A 8 11.64 -7.31 17.60
C LEU A 8 11.01 -8.03 16.40
N TYR A 9 10.82 -7.37 15.26
CA TYR A 9 10.27 -8.03 14.06
C TYR A 9 11.37 -8.17 13.00
N PRO A 10 11.98 -9.36 12.87
CA PRO A 10 13.06 -9.60 11.91
C PRO A 10 12.61 -9.58 10.44
N SER A 11 11.31 -9.70 10.13
CA SER A 11 10.79 -9.77 8.76
C SER A 11 9.77 -8.67 8.44
N SER A 12 9.84 -8.13 7.22
CA SER A 12 8.85 -7.20 6.64
C SER A 12 7.44 -7.78 6.66
N GLU A 13 7.31 -9.09 6.51
CA GLU A 13 6.04 -9.82 6.52
C GLU A 13 5.34 -9.74 7.88
N GLN A 14 6.10 -9.88 8.98
CA GLN A 14 5.54 -9.75 10.33
C GLN A 14 5.04 -8.33 10.58
N LYS A 15 5.80 -7.32 10.15
CA LYS A 15 5.37 -5.92 10.28
C LYS A 15 4.09 -5.66 9.46
N ALA A 16 3.98 -6.23 8.27
CA ALA A 16 2.76 -6.15 7.46
C ALA A 16 1.56 -6.81 8.16
N MET A 17 1.74 -7.98 8.77
CA MET A 17 0.68 -8.66 9.55
C MET A 17 0.21 -7.81 10.74
N LEU A 18 1.11 -7.11 11.43
CA LEU A 18 0.75 -6.23 12.53
C LEU A 18 -0.03 -5.01 12.07
N LEU A 19 0.36 -4.42 10.93
CA LEU A 19 -0.39 -3.32 10.33
C LEU A 19 -1.80 -3.76 9.93
N LYS A 20 -1.93 -4.95 9.34
CA LYS A 20 -3.23 -5.56 9.07
C LYS A 20 -4.06 -5.74 10.35
N ARG A 21 -3.44 -6.24 11.43
CA ARG A 21 -4.09 -6.40 12.73
C ARG A 21 -4.54 -5.06 13.33
N GLN A 22 -3.72 -4.02 13.16
CA GLN A 22 -4.07 -2.66 13.58
C GLN A 22 -5.28 -2.13 12.79
N GLY A 23 -5.32 -2.35 11.47
CA GLY A 23 -6.49 -2.04 10.66
C GLY A 23 -7.73 -2.78 11.14
N PHE A 24 -7.62 -4.06 11.46
CA PHE A 24 -8.74 -4.82 12.02
C PHE A 24 -9.23 -4.25 13.35
N ALA A 25 -8.33 -3.87 14.26
CA ALA A 25 -8.68 -3.26 15.54
C ALA A 25 -9.47 -1.95 15.34
N VAL A 26 -8.99 -1.06 14.46
CA VAL A 26 -9.69 0.20 14.14
C VAL A 26 -11.04 -0.07 13.48
N PHE A 27 -11.12 -1.05 12.58
CA PHE A 27 -12.36 -1.46 11.92
C PHE A 27 -13.42 -1.96 12.91
N SER A 28 -13.00 -2.70 13.94
CA SER A 28 -13.89 -3.31 14.94
C SER A 28 -14.45 -2.33 15.99
N GLY A 29 -13.96 -1.09 16.04
CA GLY A 29 -14.39 -0.11 17.03
C GLY A 29 -15.73 0.54 16.73
N GLU A 30 -15.97 1.74 17.29
CA GLU A 30 -16.99 2.72 16.92
C GLU A 30 -16.41 3.81 15.99
N LEU A 31 -17.28 4.60 15.35
CA LEU A 31 -16.84 5.66 14.43
C LEU A 31 -16.08 6.71 15.25
N ASP A 32 -14.94 7.16 14.74
CA ASP A 32 -14.02 8.09 15.41
C ASP A 32 -13.43 7.61 16.75
N GLN A 33 -13.67 6.37 17.21
CA GLN A 33 -13.18 5.90 18.50
C GLN A 33 -11.65 6.06 18.66
N TYR A 34 -10.90 5.94 17.57
CA TYR A 34 -9.43 5.99 17.57
C TYR A 34 -8.85 7.32 17.08
N HIS A 35 -9.66 8.38 16.88
CA HIS A 35 -9.19 9.64 16.28
C HIS A 35 -8.06 10.31 17.10
N LEU A 36 -8.06 10.17 18.43
CA LEU A 36 -7.01 10.70 19.31
C LEU A 36 -5.63 10.07 19.07
N TYR A 37 -5.59 8.86 18.49
CA TYR A 37 -4.34 8.17 18.16
C TYR A 37 -3.83 8.49 16.74
N LEU A 38 -4.57 9.26 15.94
CA LEU A 38 -4.16 9.60 14.58
C LEU A 38 -2.80 10.28 14.47
N PRO A 39 -2.37 11.19 15.38
CA PRO A 39 -1.02 11.74 15.33
C PRO A 39 0.06 10.66 15.41
N LEU A 40 -0.12 9.70 16.32
CA LEU A 40 0.81 8.56 16.47
C LEU A 40 0.75 7.63 15.25
N ILE A 41 -0.45 7.37 14.73
CA ILE A 41 -0.64 6.56 13.51
C ILE A 41 0.07 7.21 12.32
N GLN A 42 -0.08 8.53 12.16
CA GLN A 42 0.56 9.31 11.10
C GLN A 42 2.08 9.28 11.21
N GLU A 43 2.63 9.47 12.41
CA GLU A 43 4.08 9.36 12.65
C GLU A 43 4.60 7.99 12.19
N ARG A 44 3.92 6.91 12.58
CA ARG A 44 4.31 5.54 12.22
C ARG A 44 4.17 5.24 10.73
N LEU A 45 3.10 5.70 10.09
CA LEU A 45 2.93 5.53 8.65
C LEU A 45 4.01 6.26 7.87
N THR A 46 4.31 7.50 8.26
CA THR A 46 5.32 8.33 7.60
C THR A 46 6.73 7.77 7.80
N GLU A 47 7.01 7.23 8.99
CA GLU A 47 8.26 6.51 9.28
C GLU A 47 8.42 5.28 8.36
N ASN A 48 7.36 4.48 8.16
CA ASN A 48 7.41 3.32 7.26
C ASN A 48 7.65 3.73 5.80
N ILE A 49 7.01 4.80 5.32
CA ILE A 49 7.23 5.33 3.96
C ILE A 49 8.69 5.76 3.78
N ARG A 50 9.24 6.50 4.75
CA ARG A 50 10.61 7.04 4.67
C ARG A 50 11.70 5.96 4.63
N VAL A 51 11.50 4.87 5.36
CA VAL A 51 12.50 3.77 5.45
C VAL A 51 12.52 2.90 4.18
N GLY A 52 11.55 3.09 3.28
CA GLY A 52 11.36 2.23 2.12
C GLY A 52 10.55 1.00 2.50
N GLN A 53 9.42 0.82 1.81
CA GLN A 53 8.47 -0.24 2.09
C GLN A 53 8.56 -1.35 1.05
N THR A 54 8.48 -2.60 1.50
CA THR A 54 8.29 -3.75 0.61
C THR A 54 6.86 -3.74 0.05
N PRO A 55 6.59 -4.31 -1.15
CA PRO A 55 5.25 -4.34 -1.73
C PRO A 55 4.16 -4.89 -0.79
N ILE A 56 4.50 -5.92 -0.01
CA ILE A 56 3.63 -6.52 1.01
C ILE A 56 3.20 -5.50 2.08
N MET A 57 4.12 -4.64 2.52
CA MET A 57 3.83 -3.60 3.52
C MET A 57 2.95 -2.53 2.93
N ALA A 58 3.29 -2.05 1.73
CA ALA A 58 2.54 -1.04 1.02
C ALA A 58 1.09 -1.50 0.76
N ALA A 59 0.89 -2.78 0.42
CA ALA A 59 -0.44 -3.38 0.28
C ALA A 59 -1.24 -3.29 1.59
N GLN A 60 -0.63 -3.59 2.74
CA GLN A 60 -1.29 -3.46 4.04
C GLN A 60 -1.51 -2.00 4.45
N MET A 61 -0.66 -1.06 4.00
CA MET A 61 -0.90 0.38 4.18
C MET A 61 -2.15 0.84 3.44
N PHE A 62 -2.33 0.45 2.18
CA PHE A 62 -3.57 0.75 1.45
C PHE A 62 -4.80 0.09 2.08
N LEU A 63 -4.69 -1.14 2.59
CA LEU A 63 -5.76 -1.74 3.37
C LEU A 63 -6.11 -0.90 4.60
N PHE A 64 -5.10 -0.43 5.33
CA PHE A 64 -5.32 0.38 6.52
C PHE A 64 -5.90 1.76 6.18
N PHE A 65 -5.45 2.38 5.11
CA PHE A 65 -6.03 3.61 4.56
C PHE A 65 -7.53 3.46 4.27
N ARG A 66 -7.96 2.34 3.67
CA ARG A 66 -9.39 2.05 3.48
C ARG A 66 -10.15 1.99 4.80
N VAL A 67 -9.59 1.34 5.81
CA VAL A 67 -10.21 1.29 7.14
C VAL A 67 -10.33 2.69 7.73
N LEU A 68 -9.29 3.52 7.62
CA LEU A 68 -9.32 4.89 8.11
C LEU A 68 -10.44 5.70 7.41
N LEU A 69 -10.58 5.59 6.09
CA LEU A 69 -11.69 6.22 5.35
C LEU A 69 -13.07 5.80 5.86
N LEU A 70 -13.24 4.52 6.22
CA LEU A 70 -14.53 3.98 6.64
C LEU A 70 -14.88 4.27 8.11
N ARG A 71 -13.88 4.56 8.95
CA ARG A 71 -14.03 4.59 10.42
C ARG A 71 -13.70 5.93 11.05
N ILE A 72 -13.02 6.80 10.33
CA ILE A 72 -12.58 8.11 10.82
C ILE A 72 -13.24 9.18 9.97
N SER A 73 -13.89 10.13 10.63
CA SER A 73 -14.55 11.25 9.98
C SER A 73 -13.55 12.11 9.20
N PRO A 74 -13.97 12.71 8.07
CA PRO A 74 -13.06 13.42 7.17
C PRO A 74 -12.26 14.52 7.87
N GLN A 75 -12.90 15.27 8.79
CA GLN A 75 -12.25 16.34 9.56
C GLN A 75 -10.96 15.91 10.27
N HIS A 76 -10.90 14.65 10.73
CA HIS A 76 -9.74 14.10 11.42
C HIS A 76 -8.68 13.53 10.45
N LEU A 77 -9.06 13.23 9.21
CA LEU A 77 -8.15 12.73 8.17
C LEU A 77 -7.42 13.84 7.40
N THR A 78 -7.76 15.11 7.62
CA THR A 78 -7.20 16.26 6.89
C THR A 78 -5.67 16.24 6.76
N SER A 79 -4.92 15.86 7.81
CA SER A 79 -3.45 15.82 7.78
C SER A 79 -2.87 14.55 7.14
N LEU A 80 -3.60 13.43 7.23
CA LEU A 80 -3.21 12.14 6.66
C LEU A 80 -3.54 12.05 5.17
N TRP A 81 -4.56 12.77 4.73
CA TRP A 81 -5.08 12.70 3.38
C TRP A 81 -4.01 12.97 2.30
N PRO A 82 -3.20 14.05 2.35
CA PRO A 82 -2.13 14.27 1.37
C PRO A 82 -1.13 13.11 1.29
N ILE A 83 -0.87 12.42 2.41
CA ILE A 83 0.04 11.28 2.47
C ILE A 83 -0.59 10.09 1.73
N MET A 84 -1.86 9.80 1.99
CA MET A 84 -2.59 8.69 1.35
C MET A 84 -2.66 8.88 -0.18
N VAL A 85 -2.90 10.11 -0.64
CA VAL A 85 -2.94 10.45 -2.07
C VAL A 85 -1.56 10.35 -2.70
N THR A 86 -0.52 10.88 -2.05
CA THR A 86 0.84 10.84 -2.58
C THR A 86 1.31 9.39 -2.78
N GLU A 87 1.07 8.52 -1.79
CA GLU A 87 1.42 7.10 -1.91
C GLU A 87 0.63 6.41 -3.02
N LEU A 88 -0.64 6.76 -3.20
CA LEU A 88 -1.47 6.23 -4.28
C LEU A 88 -0.91 6.62 -5.66
N ILE A 89 -0.57 7.89 -5.84
CA ILE A 89 0.04 8.40 -7.07
C ILE A 89 1.37 7.70 -7.34
N HIS A 90 2.26 7.64 -6.35
CA HIS A 90 3.54 6.94 -6.49
C HIS A 90 3.36 5.48 -6.90
N THR A 91 2.39 4.77 -6.31
CA THR A 91 2.11 3.37 -6.63
C THR A 91 1.59 3.20 -8.06
N PHE A 92 0.75 4.12 -8.56
CA PHE A 92 0.27 4.05 -9.93
C PHE A 92 1.31 4.47 -10.98
N VAL A 93 2.21 5.41 -10.65
CA VAL A 93 3.37 5.72 -11.49
C VAL A 93 4.27 4.49 -11.59
N GLN A 94 4.53 3.81 -10.48
CA GLN A 94 5.29 2.56 -10.49
C GLN A 94 4.61 1.47 -11.33
N LEU A 95 3.29 1.30 -11.20
CA LEU A 95 2.53 0.37 -12.06
C LEU A 95 2.69 0.70 -13.55
N GLN A 96 2.62 1.99 -13.90
CA GLN A 96 2.80 2.44 -15.27
C GLN A 96 4.19 2.07 -15.80
N ASP A 97 5.23 2.34 -15.03
CA ASP A 97 6.61 2.03 -15.42
C ASP A 97 6.82 0.52 -15.61
N ASP A 98 6.34 -0.31 -14.68
CA ASP A 98 6.40 -1.78 -14.78
C ASP A 98 5.73 -2.31 -16.05
N LEU A 99 4.56 -1.75 -16.42
CA LEU A 99 3.84 -2.13 -17.64
C LEU A 99 4.60 -1.72 -18.92
N MET A 100 5.30 -0.58 -18.90
CA MET A 100 6.11 -0.12 -20.03
C MET A 100 7.37 -0.99 -20.21
N GLU A 101 7.99 -1.44 -19.12
CA GLU A 101 9.14 -2.35 -19.15
C GLU A 101 8.78 -3.74 -19.71
N GLU A 102 7.60 -4.27 -19.35
CA GLU A 102 7.12 -5.54 -19.90
C GLU A 102 6.88 -5.46 -21.42
N GLU A 103 6.31 -4.35 -21.91
CA GLU A 103 6.04 -4.14 -23.33
C GLU A 103 7.32 -4.05 -24.18
N THR A 104 8.38 -3.40 -23.66
CA THR A 104 9.68 -3.30 -24.36
C THR A 104 10.40 -4.65 -24.41
N THR A 105 10.34 -5.44 -23.33
CA THR A 105 10.88 -6.80 -23.26
C THR A 105 10.15 -7.75 -24.22
N ALA A 106 8.82 -7.62 -24.34
CA ALA A 106 8.00 -8.38 -25.28
C ALA A 106 8.29 -8.03 -26.76
N LYS A 107 8.67 -6.78 -27.06
CA LYS A 107 9.07 -6.35 -28.41
C LYS A 107 10.48 -6.86 -28.77
N ASN A 108 11.43 -6.82 -27.84
CA ASN A 108 12.79 -7.32 -28.07
C ASN A 108 12.88 -8.85 -28.18
N SER A 109 12.06 -9.59 -27.42
CA SER A 109 12.01 -11.06 -27.49
C SER A 109 11.41 -11.59 -28.80
N LYS A 110 10.62 -10.79 -29.54
CA LYS A 110 10.15 -11.13 -30.89
C LYS A 110 11.26 -11.02 -31.95
N VAL A 111 12.33 -10.27 -31.69
CA VAL A 111 13.50 -10.12 -32.59
C VAL A 111 14.55 -11.20 -32.35
N SER A 112 14.64 -11.76 -31.13
CA SER A 112 15.65 -12.77 -30.74
C SER A 112 15.14 -14.21 -30.66
N LYS A 113 14.15 -14.61 -31.47
CA LYS A 113 13.60 -15.99 -31.48
C LYS A 113 14.53 -17.06 -32.10
N GLN A 114 15.83 -16.80 -32.15
CA GLN A 114 16.88 -17.80 -32.38
C GLN A 114 17.94 -17.65 -31.29
N LYS A 115 18.08 -18.69 -30.46
CA LYS A 115 18.97 -18.85 -29.29
C LYS A 115 18.58 -18.08 -28.02
N ALA A 116 17.88 -18.79 -27.12
CA ALA A 116 18.43 -19.14 -25.80
C ALA A 116 17.39 -19.94 -25.00
N ALA A 117 17.41 -21.27 -25.16
CA ALA A 117 16.92 -22.19 -24.14
C ALA A 117 18.06 -22.38 -23.14
N ALA A 118 18.07 -21.63 -22.04
CA ALA A 118 18.81 -21.93 -20.79
C ALA A 118 18.74 -20.73 -19.83
N ALA A 119 17.73 -20.67 -18.95
CA ALA A 119 17.79 -19.90 -17.71
C ALA A 119 16.67 -20.32 -16.73
N GLU A 120 16.51 -21.62 -16.48
CA GLU A 120 15.63 -22.14 -15.43
C GLU A 120 16.41 -22.17 -14.10
N SER A 121 16.38 -21.07 -13.33
CA SER A 121 16.86 -21.10 -11.92
C SER A 121 16.22 -20.02 -11.02
N ASN A 122 15.61 -18.96 -11.55
CA ASN A 122 14.99 -17.89 -10.74
C ASN A 122 13.45 -17.91 -10.73
N GLY A 123 12.83 -18.96 -11.28
CA GLY A 123 11.38 -19.08 -11.48
C GLY A 123 10.50 -18.79 -10.25
N PRO A 124 10.72 -19.43 -9.08
CA PRO A 124 9.81 -19.26 -7.94
C PRO A 124 9.92 -17.88 -7.28
N VAL A 125 11.13 -17.34 -7.13
CA VAL A 125 11.36 -16.04 -6.47
C VAL A 125 10.89 -14.89 -7.36
N TYR A 126 11.11 -14.97 -8.67
CA TYR A 126 10.62 -13.95 -9.61
C TYR A 126 9.09 -13.90 -9.65
N VAL A 127 8.45 -15.08 -9.66
CA VAL A 127 6.97 -15.19 -9.60
C VAL A 127 6.43 -14.63 -8.28
N GLU A 128 7.09 -14.87 -7.16
CA GLU A 128 6.67 -14.35 -5.85
C GLU A 128 6.80 -12.83 -5.76
N ILE A 129 7.89 -12.26 -6.27
CA ILE A 129 8.08 -10.79 -6.35
C ILE A 129 7.00 -10.17 -7.23
N GLN A 130 6.73 -10.76 -8.40
CA GLN A 130 5.70 -10.29 -9.31
C GLN A 130 4.30 -10.36 -8.68
N GLN A 131 3.99 -11.43 -7.94
CA GLN A 131 2.72 -11.57 -7.23
C GLN A 131 2.54 -10.52 -6.13
N ASN A 132 3.59 -10.25 -5.36
CA ASN A 132 3.56 -9.24 -4.30
C ASN A 132 3.34 -7.81 -4.86
N SER A 133 3.89 -7.50 -6.04
CA SER A 133 3.62 -6.25 -6.75
C SER A 133 2.16 -6.16 -7.22
N LEU A 134 1.62 -7.24 -7.79
CA LEU A 134 0.21 -7.30 -8.19
C LEU A 134 -0.74 -7.09 -7.00
N ASP A 135 -0.45 -7.70 -5.85
CA ASP A 135 -1.24 -7.54 -4.62
C ASP A 135 -1.20 -6.10 -4.09
N LEU A 136 -0.06 -5.42 -4.23
CA LEU A 136 0.08 -3.99 -3.96
C LEU A 136 -0.83 -3.17 -4.89
N TYR A 137 -0.71 -3.35 -6.19
CA TYR A 137 -1.51 -2.60 -7.18
C TYR A 137 -3.02 -2.82 -6.98
N LEU A 138 -3.43 -4.06 -6.73
CA LEU A 138 -4.82 -4.38 -6.41
C LEU A 138 -5.29 -3.70 -5.12
N SER A 139 -4.44 -3.63 -4.10
CA SER A 139 -4.76 -2.96 -2.83
C SER A 139 -4.92 -1.45 -3.01
N ALA A 140 -4.05 -0.83 -3.82
CA ALA A 140 -4.14 0.57 -4.21
C ALA A 140 -5.43 0.87 -5.00
N SER A 141 -5.78 0.03 -5.98
CA SER A 141 -7.04 0.17 -6.73
C SER A 141 -8.27 0.04 -5.85
N LYS A 142 -8.28 -0.92 -4.90
CA LYS A 142 -9.37 -1.07 -3.92
C LYS A 142 -9.49 0.16 -3.02
N PHE A 143 -8.37 0.77 -2.67
CA PHE A 143 -8.37 2.02 -1.92
C PHE A 143 -8.99 3.15 -2.72
N LEU A 144 -8.56 3.36 -3.96
CA LEU A 144 -9.13 4.35 -4.87
C LEU A 144 -10.65 4.15 -5.06
N ASP A 145 -11.09 2.93 -5.32
CA ASP A 145 -12.51 2.60 -5.48
C ASP A 145 -13.34 2.95 -4.24
N THR A 146 -12.82 2.63 -3.04
CA THR A 146 -13.47 2.98 -1.77
C THR A 146 -13.55 4.49 -1.60
N ALA A 147 -12.48 5.20 -1.93
CA ALA A 147 -12.39 6.65 -1.92
C ALA A 147 -13.43 7.32 -2.82
N LEU A 148 -13.57 6.85 -4.07
CA LEU A 148 -14.51 7.39 -5.06
C LEU A 148 -15.97 7.03 -4.77
N SER A 149 -16.21 5.99 -3.97
CA SER A 149 -17.56 5.55 -3.60
C SER A 149 -18.24 6.44 -2.55
N PHE A 150 -17.51 7.35 -1.90
CA PHE A 150 -18.11 8.26 -0.92
C PHE A 150 -18.95 9.35 -1.59
N PRO A 151 -20.17 9.64 -1.10
CA PRO A 151 -20.93 10.78 -1.58
C PRO A 151 -20.13 12.07 -1.37
N PRO A 152 -20.17 13.02 -2.33
CA PRO A 152 -19.42 14.27 -2.24
C PRO A 152 -19.78 15.08 -0.98
N ASP A 153 -21.01 14.95 -0.49
CA ASP A 153 -21.49 15.62 0.73
C ASP A 153 -20.87 15.06 2.02
N LYS A 154 -20.44 13.79 2.00
CA LYS A 154 -19.86 13.11 3.17
C LYS A 154 -18.34 13.20 3.21
N MET A 155 -17.71 13.66 2.13
CA MET A 155 -16.26 13.71 2.06
C MET A 155 -15.75 14.91 1.24
N PRO A 156 -15.85 16.14 1.79
CA PRO A 156 -15.41 17.35 1.07
C PRO A 156 -13.89 17.35 0.80
N LEU A 157 -13.09 16.56 1.53
CA LEU A 157 -11.67 16.37 1.26
C LEU A 157 -11.37 15.71 -0.11
N PHE A 158 -12.35 15.04 -0.70
CA PHE A 158 -12.25 14.41 -2.03
C PHE A 158 -12.73 15.31 -3.17
N GLN A 159 -13.19 16.52 -2.87
CA GLN A 159 -13.47 17.54 -3.88
C GLN A 159 -12.13 18.24 -4.23
N MET A 160 -11.31 17.59 -5.06
CA MET A 160 -10.37 18.31 -5.90
C MET A 160 -11.07 18.73 -7.19
#